data_AF-A0A0F5JWM1-F1
#
_entry.id   AF-A0A0F5JWM1-F1
#
_cell.length_a   1.000
_cell.length_b   1.000
_cell.length_c   1.000
_cell.angle_alpha   90.00
_cell.angle_beta   90.00
_cell.angle_gamma   90.00
#
_symmetry.space_group_name_H-M   'P 1'
#
loop_
_entity.id
_entity.type
_entity.pdbx_description
1 polymer ?
#
loop_
_entity_poly.entity_id
_entity_poly.type
_entity_poly.pdbx_seq_one_letter_code
_entity_poly.pdbx_strand_id
1 'polypeptide(L)'
;MASAEPHPPIAPLNDDAVAKARRSSFYMAMRVLPRAQRDAMYEIYRFCRAVDDLADDEGPWDARRAGLDLWRARIDALFPGTSPNAPAGTPDASALVPSGLRTATQQFSLQKDDFIAVIDGMQMDLDA
;
A
#
# COMPACT_ATOMS: atom_id res chain seq x y z
N MET A 1 -20.58 24.96 -9.54
CA MET A 1 -20.80 23.50 -9.67
C MET A 1 -19.52 22.92 -10.24
N ALA A 2 -18.57 22.55 -9.38
CA ALA A 2 -17.31 21.96 -9.81
C ALA A 2 -17.54 20.46 -9.96
N SER A 3 -17.59 19.98 -11.20
CA SER A 3 -17.59 18.56 -11.50
C SER A 3 -16.25 17.98 -11.07
N ALA A 4 -16.26 17.18 -10.01
CA ALA A 4 -15.11 16.37 -9.62
C ALA A 4 -14.86 15.33 -10.72
N GLU A 5 -13.77 15.50 -11.47
CA GLU A 5 -13.28 14.48 -12.40
C GLU A 5 -12.99 13.19 -11.62
N PRO A 6 -13.25 12.01 -12.21
CA PRO A 6 -12.96 10.74 -11.55
C PRO A 6 -11.46 10.65 -11.28
N HIS A 7 -11.11 10.42 -10.01
CA HIS A 7 -9.75 10.14 -9.55
C HIS A 7 -9.13 9.06 -10.44
N PRO A 8 -7.90 9.26 -10.97
CA PRO A 8 -7.26 8.26 -11.82
C PRO A 8 -7.18 6.93 -11.05
N PRO A 9 -7.32 5.78 -11.73
CA PRO A 9 -7.11 4.49 -11.10
C PRO A 9 -5.70 4.48 -10.50
N ILE A 10 -5.59 4.22 -9.19
CA ILE A 10 -4.30 3.99 -8.52
C ILE A 10 -3.51 3.00 -9.37
N ALA A 11 -2.31 3.40 -9.78
CA ALA A 11 -1.45 2.61 -10.64
C ALA A 11 -1.39 1.16 -10.14
N PRO A 12 -1.48 0.16 -11.03
CA PRO A 12 -1.29 -1.23 -10.63
C PRO A 12 0.07 -1.38 -9.95
N LEU A 13 0.19 -2.34 -9.02
CA LEU A 13 1.49 -2.67 -8.43
C LEU A 13 2.46 -3.10 -9.55
N ASN A 14 3.28 -2.16 -10.03
CA ASN A 14 4.15 -2.38 -11.18
C ASN A 14 5.21 -3.46 -10.90
N ASP A 15 5.44 -4.34 -11.87
CA ASP A 15 6.49 -5.38 -11.83
C ASP A 15 7.92 -4.82 -11.83
N ASP A 16 8.10 -3.55 -12.24
CA ASP A 16 9.36 -2.83 -12.17
C ASP A 16 9.94 -2.73 -10.75
N ALA A 17 9.07 -2.77 -9.73
CA ALA A 17 9.45 -2.83 -8.33
C ALA A 17 10.34 -4.07 -8.04
N VAL A 18 9.97 -5.24 -8.57
CA VAL A 18 10.74 -6.48 -8.43
C VAL A 18 12.07 -6.40 -9.20
N ALA A 19 12.07 -5.74 -10.36
CA ALA A 19 13.28 -5.53 -11.16
C ALA A 19 14.29 -4.58 -10.49
N LYS A 20 13.83 -3.57 -9.75
CA LYS A 20 14.68 -2.64 -8.99
C LYS A 20 15.24 -3.30 -7.72
N ALA A 21 14.43 -4.11 -7.03
CA ALA A 21 14.87 -4.90 -5.88
C ALA A 21 16.02 -5.85 -6.23
N ARG A 22 15.98 -6.49 -7.42
CA ARG A 22 17.04 -7.40 -7.94
C ARG A 22 18.46 -6.81 -7.96
N ARG A 23 18.63 -5.49 -7.89
CA ARG A 23 19.92 -4.79 -7.98
C ARG A 23 20.49 -4.28 -6.65
N SER A 24 19.83 -4.50 -5.51
CA SER A 24 20.29 -3.99 -4.20
C SER A 24 20.71 -5.09 -3.21
N SER A 25 21.41 -4.71 -2.15
CA SER A 25 21.79 -5.56 -1.00
C SER A 25 20.60 -6.32 -0.38
N PHE A 26 19.39 -5.78 -0.58
CA PHE A 26 18.12 -6.38 -0.18
C PHE A 26 17.83 -7.70 -0.91
N TYR A 27 18.14 -7.80 -2.21
CA TYR A 27 17.98 -9.05 -2.97
C TYR A 27 18.93 -10.15 -2.49
N MET A 28 20.14 -9.78 -2.04
CA MET A 28 21.07 -10.72 -1.44
C MET A 28 20.55 -11.24 -0.09
N ALA A 29 20.00 -10.37 0.76
CA ALA A 29 19.36 -10.77 2.01
C ALA A 29 18.12 -11.65 1.76
N MET A 30 17.33 -11.34 0.72
CA MET A 30 16.17 -12.15 0.32
C MET A 30 16.56 -13.56 -0.12
N ARG A 31 17.71 -13.80 -0.77
CA ARG A 31 18.10 -15.14 -1.23
C ARG A 31 18.24 -16.17 -0.10
N VAL A 32 18.43 -15.73 1.14
CA VAL A 32 18.53 -16.59 2.33
C VAL A 32 17.15 -17.03 2.83
N LEU A 33 16.10 -16.25 2.55
CA LEU A 33 14.75 -16.53 3.03
C LEU A 33 14.12 -17.71 2.25
N PRO A 34 13.34 -18.59 2.91
CA PRO A 34 12.45 -19.54 2.24
C PRO A 34 11.52 -18.84 1.25
N ARG A 35 11.08 -19.55 0.20
CA ARG A 35 10.32 -18.94 -0.89
C ARG A 35 9.09 -18.16 -0.44
N ALA A 36 8.31 -18.71 0.50
CA ALA A 36 7.11 -18.02 1.02
C ALA A 36 7.43 -16.67 1.70
N GLN A 37 8.54 -16.58 2.43
CA GLN A 37 8.97 -15.33 3.07
C GLN A 37 9.47 -14.30 2.04
N ARG A 38 10.15 -14.75 0.97
CA ARG A 38 10.53 -13.87 -0.13
C ARG A 38 9.32 -13.31 -0.86
N ASP A 39 8.36 -14.17 -1.17
CA ASP A 39 7.14 -13.77 -1.89
C ASP A 39 6.35 -12.76 -1.05
N ALA A 40 6.19 -13.01 0.26
CA ALA A 40 5.58 -12.05 1.18
C ALA A 40 6.34 -10.71 1.27
N MET A 41 7.67 -10.75 1.31
CA MET A 41 8.48 -9.53 1.34
C MET A 41 8.34 -8.71 0.04
N TYR A 42 8.19 -9.36 -1.12
CA TYR A 42 7.91 -8.64 -2.37
C TYR A 42 6.56 -7.94 -2.32
N GLU A 43 5.53 -8.55 -1.73
CA GLU A 43 4.21 -7.92 -1.56
C GLU A 43 4.30 -6.68 -0.64
N ILE A 44 5.02 -6.79 0.47
CA ILE A 44 5.27 -5.65 1.37
C ILE A 44 6.04 -4.54 0.64
N TYR A 45 7.09 -4.90 -0.10
CA TYR A 45 7.88 -3.93 -0.86
C TYR A 45 7.04 -3.22 -1.93
N ARG A 46 6.18 -3.95 -2.64
CA ARG A 46 5.25 -3.36 -3.62
C ARG A 46 4.26 -2.40 -2.96
N PHE A 47 3.75 -2.74 -1.77
CA PHE A 47 2.94 -1.82 -0.98
C PHE A 47 3.72 -0.54 -0.66
N CYS A 48 4.87 -0.64 0.00
CA CYS A 48 5.68 0.53 0.38
C CYS A 48 5.94 1.43 -0.82
N ARG A 49 6.34 0.85 -1.95
CA ARG A 49 6.61 1.61 -3.18
C ARG A 49 5.38 2.30 -3.74
N ALA A 50 4.20 1.68 -3.67
CA ALA A 50 2.96 2.30 -4.15
C ALA A 50 2.52 3.51 -3.32
N VAL A 51 2.80 3.52 -2.01
CA VAL A 51 2.49 4.66 -1.14
C VAL A 51 3.51 5.79 -1.35
N ASP A 52 4.79 5.44 -1.48
CA ASP A 52 5.91 6.34 -1.76
C ASP A 52 5.77 7.01 -3.13
N ASP A 53 5.47 6.25 -4.19
CA ASP A 53 5.17 6.77 -5.54
C ASP A 53 4.05 7.82 -5.53
N LEU A 54 3.05 7.66 -4.66
CA LEU A 54 1.94 8.58 -4.54
C LEU A 54 2.32 9.87 -3.81
N ALA A 55 3.20 9.78 -2.81
CA ALA A 55 3.70 10.96 -2.09
C ALA A 55 4.63 11.80 -2.99
N ASP A 56 5.50 11.12 -3.73
CA ASP A 56 6.49 11.69 -4.66
C ASP A 56 5.87 12.25 -5.96
N ASP A 57 4.60 11.95 -6.26
CA ASP A 57 3.93 12.44 -7.47
C ASP A 57 3.96 13.99 -7.54
N GLU A 58 4.16 14.54 -8.74
CA GLU A 58 4.12 15.99 -9.01
C GLU A 58 2.68 16.53 -9.14
N GLY A 59 1.68 15.65 -9.05
CA GLY A 59 0.26 15.98 -9.13
C GLY A 59 -0.28 16.85 -7.96
N PRO A 60 -1.56 17.25 -8.05
CA PRO A 60 -2.19 18.12 -7.04
C PRO A 60 -2.12 17.51 -5.64
N TRP A 61 -1.82 18.36 -4.65
CA TRP A 61 -1.71 17.94 -3.24
C TRP A 61 -2.96 17.19 -2.74
N ASP A 62 -4.16 17.69 -3.05
CA ASP A 62 -5.43 17.04 -2.65
C ASP A 62 -5.58 15.63 -3.25
N ALA A 63 -5.08 15.42 -4.47
CA ALA A 63 -5.15 14.13 -5.14
C ALA A 63 -4.21 13.10 -4.48
N ARG A 64 -3.00 13.53 -4.10
CA ARG A 64 -2.04 12.69 -3.37
C ARG A 64 -2.56 12.33 -1.98
N ARG A 65 -3.09 13.32 -1.24
CA ARG A 65 -3.74 13.12 0.06
C ARG A 65 -4.88 12.10 -0.03
N ALA A 66 -5.78 12.26 -1.00
CA ALA A 66 -6.90 11.35 -1.21
C ALA A 66 -6.47 9.93 -1.55
N GLY A 67 -5.38 9.77 -2.31
CA GLY A 67 -4.83 8.44 -2.60
C GLY A 67 -4.24 7.75 -1.36
N LEU A 68 -3.59 8.50 -0.45
CA LEU A 68 -3.08 7.94 0.81
C LEU A 68 -4.24 7.49 1.71
N ASP A 69 -5.31 8.28 1.78
CA ASP A 69 -6.51 7.92 2.53
C ASP A 69 -7.22 6.69 1.94
N LEU A 70 -7.21 6.55 0.61
CA LEU A 70 -7.68 5.33 -0.05
C LEU A 70 -6.80 4.11 0.30
N TRP A 71 -5.48 4.27 0.38
CA TRP A 71 -4.59 3.20 0.86
C TRP A 71 -4.87 2.83 2.31
N ARG A 72 -5.17 3.80 3.20
CA ARG A 72 -5.61 3.49 4.57
C ARG A 72 -6.87 2.65 4.59
N ALA A 73 -7.88 3.02 3.81
CA ALA A 73 -9.13 2.26 3.72
C ALA A 73 -8.92 0.82 3.19
N ARG A 74 -7.98 0.64 2.25
CA ARG A 74 -7.58 -0.68 1.75
C ARG A 74 -6.92 -1.54 2.84
N ILE A 75 -6.00 -0.96 3.60
CA ILE A 75 -5.36 -1.64 4.74
C ILE A 75 -6.41 -1.97 5.80
N ASP A 76 -7.30 -1.04 6.17
CA ASP A 76 -8.42 -1.33 7.08
C ASP A 76 -9.23 -2.55 6.64
N ALA A 77 -9.52 -2.65 5.34
CA ALA A 77 -10.27 -3.76 4.77
C ALA A 77 -9.49 -5.09 4.74
N LEU A 78 -8.16 -5.09 4.90
CA LEU A 78 -7.37 -6.32 5.11
C LEU A 78 -7.56 -6.91 6.51
N PHE A 79 -7.90 -6.08 7.50
CA PHE A 79 -7.97 -6.44 8.91
C PHE A 79 -9.41 -6.30 9.43
N PRO A 80 -10.30 -7.28 9.12
CA PRO A 80 -11.70 -7.24 9.54
C PRO A 80 -11.80 -7.13 11.07
N GLY A 81 -12.62 -6.18 11.53
CA GLY A 81 -12.83 -5.89 12.96
C GLY A 81 -12.05 -4.67 13.51
N THR A 82 -11.24 -3.99 12.69
CA THR A 82 -10.34 -2.91 13.17
C THR A 82 -10.76 -1.50 12.74
N SER A 83 -11.94 -1.31 12.16
CA SER A 83 -12.42 0.03 11.78
C SER A 83 -13.78 0.33 12.42
N PRO A 84 -13.80 0.93 13.63
CA PRO A 84 -15.05 1.36 14.27
C PRO A 84 -15.73 2.55 13.58
N ASN A 85 -15.05 3.22 12.63
CA ASN A 85 -15.51 4.45 11.98
C ASN A 85 -15.60 4.36 10.44
N ALA A 86 -15.53 3.16 9.85
CA ALA A 86 -15.73 3.04 8.41
C ALA A 86 -17.19 3.42 8.06
N PRO A 87 -17.43 4.44 7.20
CA PRO A 87 -18.78 4.82 6.82
C PRO A 87 -19.47 3.65 6.11
N ALA A 88 -20.68 3.32 6.56
CA ALA A 88 -21.48 2.26 5.97
C ALA A 88 -21.74 2.58 4.49
N GLY A 89 -21.22 1.73 3.59
CA GLY A 89 -21.36 1.89 2.14
C GLY A 89 -20.07 2.19 1.38
N THR A 90 -18.89 2.25 2.03
CA THR A 90 -17.63 2.18 1.29
C THR A 90 -17.57 0.88 0.49
N PRO A 91 -17.28 0.92 -0.83
CA PRO A 91 -17.06 -0.28 -1.62
C PRO A 91 -16.00 -1.13 -0.94
N ASP A 92 -16.11 -2.47 -1.08
CA ASP A 92 -15.14 -3.40 -0.48
C ASP A 92 -13.73 -3.10 -0.99
N ALA A 93 -13.02 -2.22 -0.27
CA ALA A 93 -11.66 -1.80 -0.61
C ALA A 93 -10.69 -2.98 -0.51
N SER A 94 -11.10 -4.07 0.14
CA SER A 94 -10.38 -5.34 0.20
C SER A 94 -10.24 -5.97 -1.20
N ALA A 95 -11.18 -5.74 -2.12
CA ALA A 95 -11.08 -6.20 -3.51
C ALA A 95 -9.98 -5.47 -4.30
N LEU A 96 -9.58 -4.28 -3.85
CA LEU A 96 -8.50 -3.48 -4.44
C LEU A 96 -7.15 -3.81 -3.81
N VAL A 97 -7.12 -4.65 -2.77
CA VAL A 97 -5.87 -5.12 -2.20
C VAL A 97 -5.36 -6.31 -2.99
N PRO A 98 -4.11 -6.27 -3.48
CA PRO A 98 -3.46 -7.41 -4.11
C PRO A 98 -3.55 -8.66 -3.24
N SER A 99 -4.00 -9.76 -3.82
CA SER A 99 -4.22 -11.02 -3.11
C SER A 99 -2.96 -11.57 -2.44
N GLY A 100 -1.79 -11.24 -2.98
CA GLY A 100 -0.49 -11.53 -2.39
C GLY A 100 -0.30 -10.85 -1.04
N LEU A 101 -0.58 -9.54 -0.94
CA LEU A 101 -0.46 -8.80 0.32
C LEU A 101 -1.39 -9.35 1.41
N ARG A 102 -2.64 -9.71 1.07
CA ARG A 102 -3.55 -10.38 2.01
C ARG A 102 -2.96 -11.70 2.52
N THR A 103 -2.46 -12.51 1.60
CA THR A 103 -1.85 -13.82 1.93
C THR A 103 -0.64 -13.65 2.84
N ALA A 104 0.23 -12.67 2.54
CA ALA A 104 1.39 -12.34 3.34
C ALA A 104 0.99 -11.91 4.77
N THR A 105 0.00 -11.01 4.89
CA THR A 105 -0.52 -10.55 6.18
C THR A 105 -1.04 -11.70 7.03
N GLN A 106 -1.84 -12.60 6.45
CA GLN A 106 -2.39 -13.75 7.18
C GLN A 106 -1.33 -14.77 7.54
N GLN A 107 -0.44 -15.11 6.62
CA GLN A 107 0.58 -16.15 6.81
C GLN A 107 1.64 -15.75 7.85
N PHE A 108 2.00 -14.46 7.89
CA PHE A 108 3.07 -13.96 8.75
C PHE A 108 2.58 -13.11 9.91
N SER A 109 1.25 -12.99 10.10
CA SER A 109 0.64 -12.21 11.20
C SER A 109 1.16 -10.77 11.24
N LEU A 110 1.26 -10.14 10.06
CA LEU A 110 1.70 -8.74 9.95
C LEU A 110 0.73 -7.83 10.69
N GLN A 111 1.24 -6.80 11.35
CA GLN A 111 0.41 -5.91 12.15
C GLN A 111 -0.14 -4.78 11.30
N LYS A 112 -1.42 -4.44 11.50
CA LYS A 112 -2.05 -3.29 10.85
C LYS A 112 -1.27 -2.00 11.11
N ASP A 113 -0.83 -1.81 12.35
CA ASP A 113 -0.16 -0.59 12.80
C ASP A 113 1.14 -0.31 12.01
N ASP A 114 1.86 -1.37 11.59
CA ASP A 114 3.07 -1.21 10.76
C ASP A 114 2.73 -0.60 9.38
N PHE A 115 1.63 -1.03 8.76
CA PHE A 115 1.18 -0.46 7.49
C PHE A 115 0.71 0.98 7.65
N ILE A 116 -0.03 1.27 8.72
CA ILE A 116 -0.51 2.62 9.02
C ILE A 116 0.67 3.55 9.28
N ALA A 117 1.69 3.12 10.03
CA ALA A 117 2.89 3.92 10.30
C ALA A 117 3.63 4.32 9.01
N VAL A 118 3.69 3.42 8.01
CA VAL A 118 4.28 3.76 6.70
C VAL A 118 3.47 4.85 6.00
N ILE A 119 2.14 4.74 5.99
CA ILE A 119 1.27 5.75 5.35
C ILE A 119 1.35 7.09 6.09
N ASP A 120 1.41 7.06 7.42
CA ASP A 120 1.54 8.25 8.25
C ASP A 120 2.87 8.97 7.98
N GLY A 121 3.96 8.23 7.81
CA GLY A 121 5.26 8.79 7.40
C GLY A 121 5.17 9.53 6.06
N MET A 122 4.56 8.92 5.04
CA MET A 122 4.38 9.57 3.73
C MET A 122 3.45 10.80 3.81
N GLN A 123 2.46 10.77 4.70
CA GLN A 123 1.56 11.90 4.90
C GLN A 123 2.24 13.07 5.62
N MET A 124 3.13 12.80 6.57
CA MET A 124 3.94 13.84 7.20
C MET A 124 4.83 14.56 6.17
N ASP A 125 5.42 13.82 5.23
CA ASP A 125 6.26 14.40 4.17
C ASP A 125 5.44 15.26 3.18
N LEU A 126 4.17 14.93 2.93
CA LEU A 126 3.28 15.76 2.11
C LEU A 126 2.82 17.06 2.81
N ASP A 127 2.80 17.08 4.14
CA ASP A 127 2.34 18.21 4.94
C ASP A 127 3.50 19.16 5.35
N ALA A 128 4.75 18.79 5.05
CA ALA A 128 5.98 19.53 5.38
C ALA A 128 6.30 20.65 4.38
#